data_AF-A0A5K0ZC43-F1
#
_entry.id   AF-A0A5K0ZC43-F1
#
_cell.length_a   1.000
_cell.length_b   1.000
_cell.length_c   1.000
_cell.angle_alpha   90.00
_cell.angle_beta   90.00
_cell.angle_gamma   90.00
#
_symmetry.space_group_name_H-M   'P 1'
#
loop_
_entity.id
_entity.type
_entity.pdbx_description
1 polymer ?
#
loop_
_entity_poly.entity_id
_entity_poly.type
_entity_poly.pdbx_seq_one_letter_code
_entity_poly.pdbx_strand_id
1 'polypeptide(L)'
;GTKKVEAIIFHRHDGQHNIPPLNTMSFRNMDELRILDTSCIRMEGSYQYLSKLLKFLRWWQCPLKSLPIIDFDVMNIVVLDLTESIIEEFLGPSVTNTWFFCLLHSQEANYSQTFSQLKVLILKNCKNLKSTLDLG
;
A
#
# COMPACT_ATOMS: atom_id res chain seq x y z
N GLY A 1 -0.87 18.52 2.42
CA GLY A 1 0.53 18.56 1.95
C GLY A 1 0.74 19.61 0.88
N THR A 2 1.99 19.87 0.50
CA THR A 2 2.36 20.67 -0.68
C THR A 2 2.43 19.77 -1.92
N LYS A 3 2.10 20.32 -3.09
CA LYS A 3 2.05 19.56 -4.35
C LYS A 3 3.40 19.06 -4.85
N LYS A 4 4.49 19.77 -4.52
CA LYS A 4 5.84 19.54 -5.06
C LYS A 4 6.68 18.50 -4.31
N VAL A 5 6.16 17.92 -3.24
CA VAL A 5 6.92 16.93 -2.47
C VAL A 5 6.93 15.62 -3.23
N GLU A 6 8.12 15.18 -3.64
CA GLU A 6 8.30 13.90 -4.35
C GLU A 6 8.67 12.74 -3.43
N ALA A 7 9.23 13.01 -2.26
CA ALA A 7 9.69 11.98 -1.34
C ALA A 7 9.41 12.34 0.12
N ILE A 8 8.89 11.35 0.87
CA ILE A 8 8.73 11.41 2.33
C ILE A 8 9.34 10.15 2.92
N ILE A 9 10.25 10.35 3.88
CA ILE A 9 10.91 9.28 4.61
C ILE A 9 10.76 9.58 6.10
N PHE A 10 10.10 8.67 6.82
CA PHE A 10 9.95 8.79 8.26
C PHE A 10 11.14 8.12 8.96
N HIS A 11 11.90 8.91 9.72
CA HIS A 11 12.96 8.40 10.57
C HIS A 11 12.46 8.25 12.01
N ARG A 12 12.69 7.08 12.62
CA ARG A 12 12.52 6.93 14.07
C ARG A 12 13.73 7.53 14.76
N HIS A 13 13.49 8.33 15.79
CA HIS A 13 14.48 8.55 16.83
C HIS A 13 14.27 7.52 17.95
N ASP A 14 15.37 6.94 18.43
CA ASP A 14 15.34 6.00 19.54
C ASP A 14 14.65 6.63 20.77
N GLY A 15 13.78 5.85 21.42
CA GLY A 15 13.04 6.27 22.62
C GLY A 15 11.60 6.77 22.39
N GLN A 16 11.14 6.93 21.14
CA GLN A 16 9.73 7.21 20.86
C GLN A 16 8.88 5.94 20.91
N HIS A 17 8.27 5.71 22.07
CA HIS A 17 7.17 4.76 22.24
C HIS A 17 5.84 5.46 21.90
N ASN A 18 4.92 4.74 21.25
CA ASN A 18 3.57 5.20 20.92
C ASN A 18 3.49 6.37 19.91
N ILE A 19 4.15 6.25 18.76
CA ILE A 19 3.93 7.17 17.63
C ILE A 19 2.49 6.99 17.14
N PRO A 20 1.67 8.06 17.10
CA PRO A 20 0.30 7.97 16.60
C PRO A 20 0.28 7.55 15.13
N PRO A 21 -0.75 6.84 14.68
CA PRO A 21 -0.88 6.47 13.28
C PRO A 21 -0.99 7.73 12.40
N LEU A 22 -0.39 7.65 11.22
CA LEU A 22 -0.48 8.69 10.21
C LEU A 22 -1.74 8.49 9.37
N ASN A 23 -2.67 9.43 9.47
CA ASN A 23 -3.84 9.42 8.62
C ASN A 23 -3.45 9.74 7.17
N THR A 24 -3.81 8.87 6.23
CA THR A 24 -3.50 8.99 4.81
C THR A 24 -4.08 10.26 4.17
N MET A 25 -5.12 10.87 4.76
CA MET A 25 -5.66 12.16 4.30
C MET A 25 -4.58 13.28 4.30
N SER A 26 -3.52 13.13 5.10
CA SER A 26 -2.36 14.04 5.10
C SER A 26 -1.68 14.14 3.73
N PHE A 27 -1.76 13.09 2.92
CA PHE A 27 -1.17 12.99 1.58
C PHE A 27 -2.04 13.55 0.45
N ARG A 28 -3.31 13.91 0.71
CA ARG A 28 -4.32 14.26 -0.30
C ARG A 28 -3.89 15.26 -1.38
N ASN A 29 -2.99 16.19 -1.05
CA ASN A 29 -2.52 17.25 -1.98
C ASN A 29 -1.04 17.08 -2.36
N MET A 30 -0.48 15.89 -2.19
CA MET A 30 0.92 15.58 -2.53
C MET A 30 0.96 14.82 -3.85
N ASP A 31 0.41 15.44 -4.90
CA ASP A 31 0.17 14.81 -6.19
C ASP A 31 1.46 14.31 -6.86
N GLU A 32 2.61 14.89 -6.57
CA GLU A 32 3.93 14.50 -7.12
C GLU A 32 4.68 13.48 -6.25
N LEU A 33 4.09 12.97 -5.16
CA LEU A 33 4.75 12.01 -4.27
C LEU A 33 5.05 10.69 -5.00
N ARG A 34 6.33 10.34 -5.10
CA ARG A 34 6.86 9.14 -5.76
C ARG A 34 7.45 8.14 -4.78
N ILE A 35 7.96 8.61 -3.65
CA ILE A 35 8.62 7.78 -2.63
C ILE A 35 7.95 8.02 -1.28
N LEU A 36 7.45 6.94 -0.68
CA LEU A 36 6.93 6.94 0.68
C LEU A 36 7.58 5.81 1.48
N ASP A 37 8.36 6.17 2.49
CA ASP A 37 8.95 5.22 3.44
C ASP A 37 8.35 5.42 4.82
N THR A 38 7.54 4.46 5.27
CA THR A 38 6.84 4.46 6.57
C THR A 38 7.47 3.49 7.56
N SER A 39 8.78 3.22 7.47
CA SER A 39 9.52 2.27 8.33
C SER A 39 9.29 2.41 9.84
N CYS A 40 8.74 3.53 10.29
CA CYS A 40 8.66 3.88 11.70
C CYS A 40 7.25 4.30 12.14
N ILE A 41 6.27 4.31 11.23
CA ILE A 41 4.92 4.82 11.49
C ILE A 41 3.87 3.98 10.78
N ARG A 42 2.78 3.68 11.50
CA ARG A 42 1.61 3.01 10.92
C ARG A 42 0.78 4.02 10.13
N MET A 43 0.31 3.64 8.95
CA MET A 43 -0.70 4.41 8.22
C MET A 43 -2.12 3.91 8.53
N GLU A 44 -3.09 4.82 8.50
CA GLU A 44 -4.51 4.50 8.63
C GLU A 44 -5.39 5.40 7.75
N GLY A 45 -6.63 4.99 7.52
CA GLY A 45 -7.59 5.72 6.68
C GLY A 45 -7.73 5.09 5.29
N SER A 46 -8.25 5.86 4.34
CA SER A 46 -8.41 5.42 2.94
C SER A 46 -7.15 5.73 2.13
N TYR A 47 -6.66 4.75 1.40
CA TYR A 47 -5.41 4.87 0.65
C TYR A 47 -5.58 5.62 -0.67
N GLN A 48 -6.81 6.04 -1.01
CA GLN A 48 -7.10 6.82 -2.21
C GLN A 48 -6.43 8.20 -2.22
N TYR A 49 -5.96 8.65 -1.05
CA TYR A 49 -5.24 9.90 -0.87
C TYR A 49 -3.74 9.79 -1.14
N LEU A 50 -3.21 8.58 -1.38
CA LEU A 50 -1.85 8.41 -1.86
C LEU A 50 -1.74 8.89 -3.31
N SER A 51 -0.58 9.43 -3.67
CA SER A 51 -0.35 9.89 -5.04
C SER A 51 -0.43 8.73 -6.03
N LYS A 52 -1.08 8.97 -7.16
CA LYS A 52 -1.08 8.05 -8.31
C LYS A 52 0.30 7.92 -8.96
N LEU A 53 1.24 8.81 -8.66
CA LEU A 53 2.62 8.75 -9.12
C LEU A 53 3.54 7.96 -8.18
N LEU A 54 3.01 7.39 -7.10
CA LEU A 54 3.80 6.63 -6.15
C LEU A 54 4.45 5.43 -6.85
N LYS A 55 5.79 5.37 -6.79
CA LYS A 55 6.62 4.33 -7.42
C LYS A 55 7.29 3.42 -6.39
N PHE A 56 7.64 3.98 -5.24
CA PHE A 56 8.28 3.27 -4.14
C PHE A 56 7.42 3.41 -2.89
N LEU A 57 7.07 2.26 -2.30
CA LEU A 57 6.42 2.21 -1.01
C LEU A 57 7.13 1.20 -0.11
N ARG A 58 7.73 1.70 0.97
CA ARG A 58 8.08 0.86 2.12
C ARG A 58 7.00 1.00 3.17
N TRP A 59 6.22 -0.06 3.31
CA TRP A 59 5.11 -0.18 4.25
C TRP A 59 5.42 -1.23 5.31
N TRP A 60 6.44 -0.91 6.10
CA TRP A 60 6.91 -1.78 7.18
C TRP A 60 5.81 -2.05 8.19
N GLN A 61 5.69 -3.30 8.64
CA GLN A 61 4.64 -3.74 9.55
C GLN A 61 3.23 -3.33 9.10
N CYS A 62 2.94 -3.46 7.79
CA CYS A 62 1.60 -3.20 7.27
C CYS A 62 0.57 -4.01 8.07
N PRO A 63 -0.43 -3.35 8.68
CA PRO A 63 -1.41 -4.02 9.55
C PRO A 63 -2.53 -4.70 8.76
N LEU A 64 -2.49 -4.66 7.43
CA LEU A 64 -3.53 -5.21 6.58
C LEU A 64 -3.24 -6.68 6.26
N LYS A 65 -4.31 -7.49 6.28
CA LYS A 65 -4.26 -8.89 5.84
C LYS A 65 -4.24 -9.02 4.32
N SER A 66 -4.81 -8.05 3.61
CA SER A 66 -4.75 -7.95 2.16
C SER A 66 -4.60 -6.49 1.71
N LEU A 67 -4.06 -6.28 0.51
CA LEU A 67 -3.86 -4.93 0.00
C LEU A 67 -5.20 -4.34 -0.50
N PRO A 68 -5.48 -3.06 -0.22
CA PRO A 68 -6.77 -2.45 -0.53
C PRO A 68 -6.80 -1.94 -1.98
N ILE A 69 -6.80 -2.84 -2.96
CA ILE A 69 -6.62 -2.53 -4.40
C ILE A 69 -7.65 -1.53 -4.94
N ILE A 70 -8.86 -1.48 -4.36
CA ILE A 70 -9.91 -0.52 -4.74
C ILE A 70 -9.49 0.92 -4.38
N ASP A 71 -8.86 1.10 -3.23
CA ASP A 71 -8.47 2.41 -2.70
C ASP A 71 -6.99 2.71 -2.97
N PHE A 72 -6.20 1.75 -3.44
CA PHE A 72 -4.77 1.88 -3.60
C PHE A 72 -4.35 1.58 -5.04
N ASP A 73 -3.97 2.63 -5.77
CA ASP A 73 -3.48 2.52 -7.14
C ASP A 73 -2.08 1.88 -7.17
N VAL A 74 -2.08 0.55 -7.12
CA VAL A 74 -0.88 -0.30 -7.16
C VAL A 74 -0.26 -0.41 -8.56
N MET A 75 -0.90 0.15 -9.58
CA MET A 75 -0.50 0.01 -10.98
C MET A 75 0.85 0.66 -11.26
N ASN A 76 1.16 1.72 -10.54
CA ASN A 76 2.38 2.50 -10.69
C ASN A 76 3.50 2.06 -9.73
N ILE A 77 3.22 1.16 -8.79
CA ILE A 77 4.21 0.72 -7.81
C ILE A 77 5.26 -0.16 -8.50
N VAL A 78 6.52 0.27 -8.40
CA VAL A 78 7.69 -0.44 -8.93
C VAL A 78 8.39 -1.23 -7.83
N VAL A 79 8.46 -0.65 -6.63
CA VAL A 79 9.05 -1.29 -5.45
C VAL A 79 8.05 -1.27 -4.30
N LEU A 80 7.74 -2.45 -3.80
CA LEU A 80 6.88 -2.65 -2.63
C LEU A 80 7.64 -3.43 -1.56
N ASP A 81 7.87 -2.80 -0.42
CA ASP A 81 8.49 -3.41 0.75
C ASP A 81 7.46 -3.56 1.86
N LEU A 82 7.09 -4.80 2.14
CA LEU A 82 6.12 -5.21 3.15
C LEU A 82 6.81 -5.94 4.32
N THR A 83 8.10 -5.67 4.56
CA THR A 83 8.85 -6.30 5.66
C THR A 83 8.07 -6.28 6.98
N GLU A 84 8.03 -7.43 7.65
CA GLU A 84 7.31 -7.66 8.93
C GLU A 84 5.79 -7.42 8.89
N SER A 85 5.17 -7.41 7.71
CA SER A 85 3.71 -7.27 7.60
C SER A 85 2.97 -8.54 7.97
N ILE A 86 1.70 -8.38 8.37
CA ILE A 86 0.80 -9.50 8.65
C ILE A 86 0.02 -9.98 7.41
N ILE A 87 0.43 -9.52 6.22
CA ILE A 87 -0.22 -9.81 4.94
C ILE A 87 -0.40 -11.33 4.77
N GLU A 88 -1.61 -11.72 4.43
CA GLU A 88 -2.01 -13.10 4.17
C GLU A 88 -2.14 -13.37 2.68
N GLU A 89 -2.62 -12.38 1.91
CA GLU A 89 -2.86 -12.46 0.47
C GLU A 89 -2.77 -11.07 -0.17
N PHE A 90 -2.43 -10.98 -1.46
CA PHE A 90 -2.34 -9.69 -2.16
C PHE A 90 -3.66 -9.31 -2.82
N LEU A 91 -4.34 -10.30 -3.40
CA LEU A 91 -5.67 -10.20 -4.00
C LEU A 91 -6.64 -10.93 -3.07
N GLY A 92 -7.18 -10.24 -2.07
CA GLY A 92 -8.14 -10.86 -1.15
C GLY A 92 -9.58 -10.57 -1.57
N PRO A 93 -10.52 -11.52 -1.41
CA PRO A 93 -11.92 -11.16 -1.29
C PRO A 93 -12.00 -10.23 -0.09
N SER A 94 -12.23 -8.94 -0.35
CA SER A 94 -12.56 -7.98 0.71
C SER A 94 -13.54 -8.66 1.67
N VAL A 95 -13.31 -8.53 2.98
CA VAL A 95 -14.09 -9.20 4.03
C VAL A 95 -15.53 -8.67 4.12
N THR A 96 -15.94 -7.87 3.14
CA THR A 96 -17.30 -7.43 2.87
C THR A 96 -17.65 -7.93 1.47
N ASN A 97 -18.91 -8.21 1.17
CA ASN A 97 -19.41 -8.65 -0.15
C ASN A 97 -18.99 -7.78 -1.37
N THR A 98 -18.12 -6.78 -1.20
CA THR A 98 -17.52 -5.93 -2.22
C THR A 98 -16.71 -6.67 -3.28
N TRP A 99 -16.16 -7.87 -3.05
CA TRP A 99 -15.59 -8.68 -4.14
C TRP A 99 -16.65 -9.01 -5.21
N PHE A 100 -17.85 -9.41 -4.79
CA PHE A 100 -18.98 -9.61 -5.70
C PHE A 100 -19.44 -8.30 -6.34
N PHE A 101 -19.49 -7.19 -5.60
CA PHE A 101 -19.83 -5.89 -6.18
C PHE A 101 -18.80 -5.36 -7.20
N CYS A 102 -17.51 -5.67 -7.03
CA CYS A 102 -16.44 -5.33 -7.98
C CYS A 102 -16.54 -6.10 -9.29
N LEU A 103 -17.02 -7.35 -9.26
CA LEU A 103 -17.31 -8.14 -10.46
C LEU A 103 -18.58 -7.66 -11.19
N LEU A 104 -19.53 -7.06 -10.46
CA LEU A 104 -20.86 -6.73 -10.98
C LEU A 104 -21.00 -5.28 -11.48
N HIS A 105 -20.17 -4.33 -11.03
CA HIS A 105 -20.23 -2.91 -11.43
C HIS A 105 -18.96 -2.46 -12.14
N SER A 106 -18.57 -3.17 -13.20
CA SER A 106 -17.42 -2.85 -14.05
C SER A 106 -17.51 -1.43 -14.64
N GLN A 107 -17.01 -0.44 -13.91
CA GLN A 107 -16.10 0.51 -14.54
C GLN A 107 -14.74 -0.18 -14.51
N GLU A 108 -14.43 -0.95 -15.57
CA GLU A 108 -13.08 -1.42 -15.96
C GLU A 108 -12.04 -1.42 -14.83
N ALA A 109 -12.25 -2.23 -13.79
CA ALA A 109 -11.22 -2.42 -12.79
C ALA A 109 -10.16 -3.30 -13.43
N ASN A 110 -9.06 -2.67 -13.85
CA ASN A 110 -7.83 -3.25 -14.42
C ASN A 110 -7.11 -4.18 -13.43
N TYR A 111 -7.83 -5.11 -12.78
CA TYR A 111 -7.27 -6.13 -11.91
C TYR A 111 -6.23 -6.98 -12.65
N SER A 112 -6.42 -7.19 -13.95
CA SER A 112 -5.47 -7.86 -14.85
C SER A 112 -4.10 -7.20 -14.89
N GLN A 113 -4.02 -5.93 -14.51
CA GLN A 113 -2.82 -5.11 -14.64
C GLN A 113 -2.34 -4.59 -13.26
N THR A 114 -2.94 -5.09 -12.17
CA THR A 114 -2.46 -4.94 -10.78
C THR A 114 -0.99 -5.33 -10.72
N PHE A 115 -0.14 -4.48 -10.12
CA PHE A 115 1.31 -4.72 -10.04
C PHE A 115 2.02 -4.90 -11.38
N SER A 116 1.44 -4.47 -12.51
CA SER A 116 2.08 -4.57 -13.84
C SER A 116 3.43 -3.85 -13.96
N GLN A 117 3.70 -2.85 -13.11
CA GLN A 117 4.99 -2.17 -13.04
C GLN A 117 5.89 -2.68 -11.91
N LEU A 118 5.42 -3.62 -11.08
CA LEU A 118 6.15 -4.13 -9.92
C LEU A 118 7.37 -4.91 -10.40
N LYS A 119 8.55 -4.48 -9.95
CA LYS A 119 9.84 -5.13 -10.25
C LYS A 119 10.48 -5.72 -9.02
N VAL A 120 10.20 -5.16 -7.85
CA VAL A 120 10.79 -5.58 -6.58
C VAL A 120 9.71 -5.69 -5.52
N LEU A 121 9.58 -6.89 -4.96
CA LEU A 121 8.70 -7.20 -3.85
C LEU A 121 9.55 -7.73 -2.68
N ILE A 122 9.50 -7.05 -1.53
CA ILE A 122 10.26 -7.43 -0.34
C ILE A 122 9.27 -7.91 0.74
N LEU A 123 9.43 -9.17 1.17
CA LEU A 123 8.55 -9.86 2.11
C LEU A 123 9.32 -10.45 3.30
N LYS A 124 10.36 -9.75 3.75
CA LYS A 124 11.21 -10.22 4.84
C LYS A 124 10.38 -10.37 6.12
N ASN A 125 10.50 -11.51 6.79
CA ASN A 125 9.79 -11.84 8.03
C ASN A 125 8.24 -11.80 7.94
N CYS A 126 7.65 -11.93 6.75
CA CYS A 126 6.20 -12.12 6.59
C CYS A 126 5.81 -13.57 6.87
N LYS A 127 5.14 -13.84 7.99
CA LYS A 127 4.87 -15.21 8.46
C LYS A 127 3.50 -15.76 8.08
N ASN A 128 2.56 -14.89 7.69
CA ASN A 128 1.16 -15.26 7.47
C ASN A 128 0.80 -15.44 5.99
N LEU A 129 1.77 -15.27 5.08
CA LEU A 129 1.51 -15.30 3.66
C LEU A 129 1.04 -16.69 3.22
N LYS A 130 -0.18 -16.76 2.71
CA LYS A 130 -0.73 -17.95 2.10
C LYS A 130 -0.17 -18.07 0.68
N SER A 131 0.12 -19.29 0.25
CA SER A 131 0.75 -19.56 -1.04
C SER A 131 -0.21 -19.28 -2.20
N THR A 132 -0.36 -18.02 -2.59
CA THR A 132 -1.10 -17.58 -3.77
C THR A 132 -0.47 -16.30 -4.31
N LEU A 133 0.67 -16.44 -4.98
CA LEU A 133 1.11 -15.43 -5.92
C LEU A 133 1.54 -16.14 -7.20
N ASP A 134 0.55 -16.39 -8.06
CA ASP A 134 0.84 -16.58 -9.48
C ASP A 134 0.84 -15.17 -10.08
N LEU A 135 2.03 -14.56 -10.19
CA LEU A 135 2.20 -13.19 -10.67
C LEU A 135 2.16 -13.08 -12.20
N GLY A 136 2.04 -14.18 -12.93
CA GLY A 136 2.07 -14.20 -14.40
C GLY A 136 3.46 -13.96 -14.96
#